data_AF-A0A7J3CUY6-F1
#
_entry.id   AF-A0A7J3CUY6-F1
#
_cell.length_a   1.000
_cell.length_b   1.000
_cell.length_c   1.000
_cell.angle_alpha   90.00
_cell.angle_beta   90.00
_cell.angle_gamma   90.00
#
_symmetry.space_group_name_H-M   'P 1'
#
loop_
_entity.id
_entity.type
_entity.pdbx_description
1 polymer ?
#
loop_
_entity_poly.entity_id
_entity_poly.type
_entity_poly.pdbx_seq_one_letter_code
_entity_poly.pdbx_strand_id
1 'polypeptide(L)' 'MMPGKMIQPKPLFVERMRKLLGKEVELFFRYFEKPLANWIRVNTLKISVDELVERLSHKWEVSQPFPQKEFVRVGQL' A
#
# COMPACT_ATOMS: atom_id res chain seq x y z
N MET A 1 14.85 9.23 7.75
CA MET A 1 14.34 8.72 6.45
C MET A 1 15.39 7.75 5.92
N MET A 2 15.15 6.45 5.89
CA MET A 2 16.09 5.52 5.26
C MET A 2 15.94 5.65 3.74
N PRO A 3 17.00 5.98 2.98
CA PRO A 3 16.89 6.05 1.52
C PRO A 3 16.56 4.64 1.01
N GLY A 4 15.34 4.48 0.47
CA GLY A 4 14.95 3.26 -0.22
C GLY A 4 16.00 2.98 -1.31
N LYS A 5 16.47 1.73 -1.38
CA LYS A 5 17.43 1.30 -2.39
C LYS A 5 16.88 1.68 -3.77
N MET A 6 17.57 2.56 -4.50
CA MET A 6 17.19 2.89 -5.89
C MET A 6 17.15 1.58 -6.68
N ILE A 7 15.95 1.11 -7.01
CA ILE A 7 15.78 -0.11 -7.78
C ILE A 7 16.09 0.27 -9.22
N GLN A 8 17.17 -0.24 -9.79
CA GLN A 8 17.42 -0.11 -11.22
C GLN A 8 16.78 -1.29 -11.95
N PRO A 9 15.64 -1.09 -12.64
CA PRO A 9 14.97 -2.19 -13.32
C PRO A 9 15.78 -2.60 -14.55
N LYS A 10 15.69 -3.88 -14.94
CA LYS A 10 16.36 -4.37 -16.15
C LYS A 10 15.86 -3.60 -17.39
N PRO A 11 16.70 -3.27 -18.38
CA PRO A 11 16.28 -2.47 -19.55
C PRO A 11 15.06 -3.02 -20.28
N LEU A 12 15.01 -4.34 -20.52
CA LEU A 12 13.87 -4.99 -21.17
C LEU A 12 12.55 -4.88 -20.37
N PHE A 13 12.64 -4.79 -19.05
CA PHE A 13 11.46 -4.56 -18.21
C PHE A 13 10.93 -3.14 -18.41
N VAL A 14 11.83 -2.14 -18.44
CA VAL A 14 11.45 -0.74 -18.69
C VAL A 14 10.77 -0.58 -20.05
N GLU A 15 11.32 -1.21 -21.09
CA GLU A 15 10.73 -1.19 -22.44
C GLU A 15 9.30 -1.76 -22.45
N ARG A 16 9.10 -2.92 -21.81
CA ARG A 16 7.79 -3.57 -21.72
C ARG A 16 6.79 -2.71 -20.95
N MET A 17 7.18 -2.13 -19.82
CA MET A 17 6.30 -1.27 -19.02
C MET A 17 5.93 0.01 -19.77
N ARG A 18 6.87 0.62 -20.51
CA ARG A 18 6.58 1.77 -21.38
C ARG A 18 5.56 1.42 -22.46
N LYS A 19 5.66 0.23 -23.08
CA LYS A 19 4.70 -0.24 -24.09
C LYS A 19 3.32 -0.53 -23.50
N LEU A 20 3.25 -1.10 -22.29
CA LEU A 20 2.00 -1.49 -21.63
C LEU A 20 1.24 -0.28 -21.05
N LEU A 21 1.94 0.63 -20.38
CA LEU A 21 1.33 1.72 -19.60
C LEU A 21 1.33 3.07 -20.33
N GLY A 22 2.12 3.20 -21.41
CA GLY A 22 2.23 4.45 -22.16
C GLY A 22 2.62 5.63 -21.26
N LYS A 23 1.72 6.61 -21.15
CA LYS A 23 1.94 7.85 -20.36
C LYS A 23 1.98 7.61 -18.84
N GLU A 24 1.42 6.50 -18.35
CA GLU A 24 1.36 6.21 -16.91
C GLU A 24 2.63 5.55 -16.36
N VAL A 25 3.58 5.19 -17.23
CA VAL A 25 4.80 4.48 -16.85
C VAL A 25 5.66 5.24 -15.84
N GLU A 26 5.71 6.57 -15.93
CA GLU A 26 6.46 7.42 -15.00
C GLU A 26 5.80 7.46 -13.62
N LEU A 27 4.46 7.41 -13.58
CA LEU A 27 3.72 7.29 -12.32
C LEU A 27 3.98 5.94 -11.66
N PHE A 28 3.97 4.87 -12.46
CA PHE A 28 4.29 3.52 -12.01
C PHE A 28 5.67 3.46 -11.34
N PHE A 29 6.72 3.94 -12.01
CA PHE A 29 8.07 3.92 -11.43
C PHE A 29 8.19 4.79 -10.17
N ARG A 30 7.51 5.95 -10.15
CA ARG A 30 7.45 6.79 -8.94
C ARG A 30 6.82 6.07 -7.74
N TYR A 31 5.79 5.25 -7.95
CA TYR A 31 5.17 4.47 -6.86
C TYR A 31 5.96 3.22 -6.51
N PHE A 32 6.64 2.62 -7.47
CA PHE A 32 7.48 1.45 -7.29
C PHE A 32 8.64 1.70 -6.30
N GLU A 33 9.12 2.94 -6.22
CA GLU A 33 10.16 3.36 -5.27
C GLU A 33 9.64 3.68 -3.86
N LYS A 34 8.31 3.80 -3.68
CA LYS A 34 7.73 4.14 -2.37
C LYS A 34 7.76 2.92 -1.43
N PRO A 35 7.92 3.13 -0.12
CA PRO A 35 7.76 2.07 0.85
C PRO A 35 6.33 1.51 0.79
N LEU A 36 6.22 0.19 0.97
CA LEU A 36 4.92 -0.45 1.11
C LEU A 36 4.25 0.03 2.40
N ALA A 37 2.97 0.33 2.32
CA ALA A 37 2.15 0.54 3.51
C ALA A 37 1.84 -0.81 4.16
N ASN A 38 1.70 -0.82 5.48
CA ASN A 38 1.25 -2.01 6.20
C ASN A 38 -0.27 -2.10 6.12
N TRP A 39 -0.75 -3.21 5.60
CA TRP A 39 -2.17 -3.52 5.44
C TRP A 39 -2.50 -4.80 6.18
N ILE A 40 -3.68 -4.83 6.82
CA ILE A 40 -4.25 -6.02 7.43
C ILE A 40 -5.63 -6.28 6.83
N ARG A 41 -5.97 -7.56 6.67
CA ARG A 41 -7.34 -7.98 6.37
C ARG A 41 -8.04 -8.38 7.66
N VAL A 42 -9.18 -7.78 7.94
CA VAL A 42 -10.01 -8.12 9.09
C VAL A 42 -10.59 -9.52 8.91
N ASN A 43 -10.55 -10.34 9.96
CA ASN A 43 -11.27 -11.61 9.98
C ASN A 43 -12.71 -11.38 10.50
N THR A 44 -13.64 -11.15 9.58
CA THR A 44 -15.04 -10.81 9.88
C THR A 44 -15.84 -11.96 10.52
N LEU A 45 -15.32 -13.19 10.51
CA LEU A 45 -15.89 -14.31 11.27
C LEU A 45 -15.65 -14.19 12.78
N LYS A 46 -14.70 -13.33 13.21
CA LYS A 46 -14.28 -13.19 14.61
C LYS A 46 -14.54 -11.83 15.21
N ILE A 47 -14.51 -10.76 14.40
CA ILE A 47 -14.67 -9.38 14.87
C ILE A 47 -15.21 -8.53 13.73
N SER A 48 -16.04 -7.54 14.05
CA SER A 48 -16.46 -6.55 13.05
C SER A 48 -15.28 -5.64 12.67
N VAL A 49 -15.35 -5.05 11.48
CA VAL A 49 -14.33 -4.09 11.05
C VAL A 49 -14.28 -2.88 11.99
N ASP A 50 -15.44 -2.31 12.29
CA ASP A 50 -15.53 -1.07 13.05
C ASP A 50 -14.99 -1.27 14.48
N GLU A 51 -15.30 -2.40 15.11
CA GLU A 51 -14.75 -2.80 16.42
C GLU A 51 -13.22 -2.98 16.37
N LEU A 52 -12.68 -3.59 15.32
CA LEU A 52 -11.22 -3.74 15.20
C LEU A 52 -10.53 -2.38 14.99
N VAL A 53 -11.09 -1.49 14.17
CA VAL A 53 -10.55 -0.14 13.95
C VAL A 53 -10.50 0.64 15.25
N GLU A 54 -11.60 0.64 16.01
CA GLU A 54 -11.66 1.30 17.31
C GLU A 54 -10.54 0.79 18.22
N ARG A 55 -10.38 -0.53 18.34
CA ARG A 55 -9.32 -1.14 19.15
C ARG A 55 -7.91 -0.77 18.69
N LEU A 56 -7.65 -0.76 17.38
CA LEU A 56 -6.34 -0.44 16.83
C LEU A 56 -6.03 1.06 16.98
N SER A 57 -7.03 1.93 16.90
CA SER A 57 -6.86 3.39 16.98
C SER A 57 -6.23 3.85 18.30
N HIS A 58 -6.32 3.06 19.36
CA HIS A 58 -5.66 3.36 20.64
C HIS A 58 -4.13 3.31 20.60
N LYS A 59 -3.53 2.66 19.59
CA LYS A 59 -2.07 2.45 19.51
C LYS A 59 -1.48 2.72 18.13
N TRP A 60 -2.29 2.71 17.08
CA TRP A 60 -1.86 2.84 15.70
C TRP A 60 -2.66 3.93 14.99
N GLU A 61 -2.03 4.55 14.00
CA GLU A 61 -2.77 5.35 13.02
C GLU A 61 -3.48 4.40 12.06
N VAL A 62 -4.80 4.51 11.97
CA VAL A 62 -5.64 3.57 11.20
C VAL A 62 -6.36 4.33 10.09
N SER A 63 -6.33 3.79 8.86
CA SER A 63 -7.11 4.36 7.75
C SER A 63 -7.78 3.28 6.90
N GLN A 64 -8.97 3.59 6.40
CA GLN A 64 -9.75 2.76 5.47
C GLN A 64 -10.13 3.59 4.24
N PRO A 65 -9.28 3.62 3.21
CA PRO A 65 -9.60 4.38 2.01
C PRO A 65 -10.55 3.66 1.05
N PHE A 66 -10.91 2.40 1.32
CA PHE A 66 -11.73 1.58 0.44
C PHE A 66 -13.16 1.42 0.98
N PRO A 67 -14.19 1.43 0.10
CA PRO A 67 -15.57 1.14 0.51
C PRO A 67 -15.74 -0.27 1.09
N GLN A 68 -14.93 -1.22 0.62
CA GLN A 68 -14.84 -2.55 1.22
C GLN A 68 -14.05 -2.46 2.51
N LYS A 69 -14.78 -2.46 3.62
CA LYS A 69 -14.28 -2.26 4.98
C LYS A 69 -13.25 -3.30 5.46
N GLU A 70 -13.10 -4.44 4.78
CA GLU A 70 -12.28 -5.55 5.29
C GLU A 70 -10.76 -5.31 5.28
N PHE A 71 -10.26 -4.30 4.55
CA PHE A 71 -8.83 -3.97 4.51
C PHE A 71 -8.54 -2.67 5.25
N VAL A 72 -7.57 -2.74 6.15
CA VAL A 72 -7.21 -1.64 7.04
C VAL A 72 -5.73 -1.34 6.88
N ARG A 73 -5.40 -0.08 6.62
CA ARG A 73 -4.01 0.40 6.66
C ARG A 73 -3.67 0.77 8.10
N VAL A 74 -2.53 0.29 8.56
CA VAL A 74 -2.00 0.59 9.90
C VAL A 74 -0.63 1.27 9.79
N GLY A 75 -0.47 2.40 10.48
CA GLY A 75 0.79 3.15 10.61
C GLY A 75 1.27 3.16 12.06
N GLN A 76 2.58 3.38 12.25
CA GLN A 76 3.11 3.77 13.56
C GLN A 76 2.88 5.27 13.76
N LEU A 77 2.50 5.67 14.98
CA LEU A 77 2.38 7.06 15.42
C LEU A 77 3.74 7.79 15.36
#